data_AF-A0A383DVC6-F1
#
_entry.id   AF-A0A383DVC6-F1
#
_cell.length_a   1.000
_cell.length_b   1.000
_cell.length_c   1.000
_cell.angle_alpha   90.00
_cell.angle_beta   90.00
_cell.angle_gamma   90.00
#
_symmetry.space_group_name_H-M   'P 1'
#
loop_
_entity.id
_entity.type
_entity.pdbx_description
1 polymer ?
#
loop_
_entity_poly.entity_id
_entity_poly.type
_entity_poly.pdbx_seq_one_letter_code
_entity_poly.pdbx_strand_id
1 'polypeptide(L)' 'MASEGAPYQRAMVVVAHADDAEWGCAGTVAKWCAEGWEVVYVLC' A
#
# COMPACT_ATOMS: atom_id res chain seq x y z
N MET A 1 -1.54 1.38 17.07
CA MET A 1 -0.16 1.88 17.22
C MET A 1 0.75 0.68 17.07
N ALA A 2 1.56 0.59 16.02
CA ALA A 2 2.43 -0.57 15.86
C ALA A 2 3.46 -0.60 16.98
N SER A 3 3.70 -1.79 17.52
CA SER A 3 4.74 -2.04 18.51
C SER A 3 6.10 -1.66 17.94
N GLU A 4 6.86 -0.85 18.67
CA GLU A 4 8.25 -0.52 18.32
C GLU A 4 9.08 -1.81 18.16
N GLY A 5 9.68 -2.00 16.99
CA GLY A 5 10.75 -2.98 16.82
C GLY A 5 10.82 -3.75 15.50
N ALA A 6 9.76 -3.75 14.67
CA ALA A 6 9.80 -4.42 13.37
C ALA A 6 9.36 -3.49 12.23
N PRO A 7 10.09 -3.42 11.11
CA PRO A 7 9.64 -2.68 9.94
C PRO A 7 8.34 -3.30 9.42
N TYR A 8 7.36 -2.44 9.08
CA TYR A 8 6.16 -2.88 8.36
C TYR A 8 6.55 -3.51 7.02
N GLN A 9 5.80 -4.53 6.59
CA GLN A 9 6.02 -5.19 5.29
C GLN A 9 4.70 -5.59 4.61
N ARG A 10 3.56 -5.08 5.11
CA ARG A 10 2.23 -5.36 4.57
C ARG A 10 1.41 -4.09 4.57
N ALA A 11 0.74 -3.80 3.45
CA ALA A 11 -0.09 -2.61 3.27
C ALA A 11 -1.43 -2.95 2.59
N MET A 12 -2.46 -2.16 2.90
CA MET A 12 -3.77 -2.22 2.28
C MET A 12 -4.12 -0.83 1.74
N VAL A 13 -4.39 -0.74 0.44
CA VAL A 13 -4.84 0.49 -0.22
C VAL A 13 -6.33 0.39 -0.44
N VAL A 14 -7.11 1.23 0.24
CA VAL A 14 -8.58 1.25 0.16
C VAL A 14 -8.99 2.45 -0.66
N VAL A 15 -9.74 2.22 -1.73
CA VAL A 15 -10.13 3.26 -2.70
C VAL A 15 -11.58 3.07 -3.16
N ALA A 16 -12.21 4.14 -3.64
CA ALA A 16 -13.59 4.09 -4.15
C ALA A 16 -13.62 3.66 -5.62
N HIS A 17 -12.73 4.23 -6.44
CA HIS A 17 -12.67 3.93 -7.87
C HIS A 17 -11.38 3.22 -8.21
N ALA A 18 -11.40 2.51 -9.35
CA ALA A 18 -10.29 1.68 -9.78
C ALA A 18 -9.01 2.46 -10.15
N ASP A 19 -9.09 3.78 -10.31
CA ASP A 19 -7.97 4.66 -10.68
C ASP A 19 -7.44 5.53 -9.52
N ASP A 20 -8.14 5.57 -8.38
CA ASP A 20 -7.78 6.42 -7.25
C ASP A 20 -6.38 6.08 -6.70
N ALA A 21 -5.97 4.81 -6.77
CA ALA A 21 -4.64 4.37 -6.31
C ALA A 21 -3.53 4.87 -7.26
N GLU A 22 -3.82 4.88 -8.57
CA GLU A 22 -2.91 5.31 -9.63
C GLU A 22 -2.58 6.81 -9.49
N TRP A 23 -3.59 7.63 -9.20
CA TRP A 23 -3.43 9.08 -9.02
C TRP A 23 -3.00 9.46 -7.60
N GLY A 24 -3.38 8.68 -6.59
CA GLY A 24 -3.14 9.02 -5.18
C GLY A 24 -1.80 8.53 -4.64
N CYS A 25 -1.38 7.31 -4.97
CA CYS A 25 -0.25 6.68 -4.28
C CYS A 25 0.56 5.65 -5.09
N ALA A 26 0.44 5.61 -6.42
CA ALA A 26 1.14 4.63 -7.27
C ALA A 26 2.65 4.56 -7.02
N GLY A 27 3.31 5.70 -6.87
CA GLY A 27 4.76 5.74 -6.60
C GLY A 27 5.13 5.09 -5.26
N THR A 28 4.29 5.27 -4.24
CA THR A 28 4.48 4.66 -2.92
C THR A 28 4.27 3.15 -2.99
N VAL A 29 3.20 2.69 -3.66
CA VAL A 29 2.94 1.26 -3.85
C VAL A 29 4.06 0.60 -4.65
N ALA A 30 4.51 1.23 -5.74
CA ALA A 30 5.62 0.72 -6.55
C ALA A 30 6.91 0.57 -5.73
N LYS A 31 7.23 1.57 -4.89
CA LYS A 31 8.38 1.50 -3.99
C LYS A 31 8.26 0.34 -3.00
N TRP A 32 7.11 0.19 -2.34
CA TRP A 32 6.91 -0.89 -1.37
C TRP A 32 6.97 -2.28 -2.01
N CYS A 33 6.36 -2.46 -3.19
CA CYS A 33 6.51 -3.70 -3.94
C CYS A 33 7.97 -3.99 -4.31
N ALA A 34 8.75 -2.97 -4.71
CA ALA A 34 10.18 -3.12 -4.99
C ALA A 34 11.02 -3.47 -3.74
N GLU A 35 10.58 -3.03 -2.56
CA GLU A 35 11.15 -3.40 -1.26
C GLU A 35 10.64 -4.76 -0.74
N GLY A 36 9.78 -5.46 -1.51
CA GLY A 36 9.29 -6.80 -1.17
C GLY A 36 8.06 -6.82 -0.26
N TRP A 37 7.35 -5.70 -0.10
CA TRP A 37 6.12 -5.66 0.68
C TRP A 37 4.97 -6.39 -0.02
N GLU A 38 4.09 -7.00 0.78
CA GLU A 38 2.79 -7.48 0.31
C GLU A 38 1.79 -6.32 0.34
N VAL A 39 1.28 -5.92 -0.82
CA VAL A 39 0.30 -4.84 -0.95
C VAL A 39 -1.00 -5.40 -1.53
N VAL A 40 -2.12 -5.12 -0.87
CA VAL A 40 -3.46 -5.49 -1.34
C VAL A 40 -4.30 -4.25 -1.61
N TYR A 41 -5.07 -4.28 -2.69
CA TYR A 41 -6.02 -3.22 -3.02
C TYR A 41 -7.43 -3.67 -2.64
N VAL A 42 -8.18 -2.77 -1.99
CA VAL A 42 -9.60 -2.91 -1.72
C VAL A 42 -10.32 -1.82 -2.50
N LEU A 43 -11.09 -2.23 -3.49
CA LEU A 43 -11.96 -1.36 -4.26
C LEU A 43 -13.39 -1.49 -3.70
N CYS A 44 -14.02 -0.37 -3.39
CA CYS A 44 -15.30 -0.28 -2.68
C CYS A 44 -16.39 0.38 -3.53
#